data_AF-A0A2W7G8G1-F1
#
_entry.id   AF-A0A2W7G8G1-F1
#
_cell.length_a   1.000
_cell.length_b   1.000
_cell.length_c   1.000
_cell.angle_alpha   90.00
_cell.angle_beta   90.00
_cell.angle_gamma   90.00
#
_symmetry.space_group_name_H-M   'P 1'
#
loop_
_entity.id
_entity.type
_entity.pdbx_description
1 polymer ?
#
loop_
_entity_poly.entity_id
_entity_poly.type
_entity_poly.pdbx_seq_one_letter_code
_entity_poly.pdbx_strand_id
1 'polypeptide(L)'
;MANIKSKQKAILSNQKANARNSAIKSSVKTAIKKAKLAAESKSDKTAQLVAKAHHEIDKAVSKGVLHQNNGARKASRLDAFIAKTNN
;
A
#
# COMPACT_ATOMS: atom_id res chain seq x y z
N MET A 1 11.09 12.66 -26.23
CA MET A 1 10.17 12.02 -27.20
C MET A 1 10.82 10.75 -27.71
N ALA A 2 10.07 9.66 -27.90
CA ALA A 2 10.64 8.45 -28.49
C ALA A 2 10.52 8.51 -30.01
N ASN A 3 11.63 8.30 -30.73
CA ASN A 3 11.65 8.39 -32.19
C ASN A 3 11.26 7.07 -32.87
N ILE A 4 11.25 5.95 -32.13
CA ILE A 4 10.88 4.62 -32.61
C ILE A 4 9.42 4.33 -32.21
N LYS A 5 8.60 3.87 -33.17
CA LYS A 5 7.16 3.58 -32.96
C LYS A 5 6.91 2.62 -31.79
N SER A 6 7.70 1.56 -31.66
CA SER A 6 7.57 0.58 -30.55
C SER A 6 7.82 1.23 -29.18
N LYS A 7 8.73 2.20 -29.10
CA LYS A 7 9.05 2.94 -27.88
C LYS A 7 7.96 3.95 -27.52
N GLN A 8 7.37 4.63 -28.50
CA GLN A 8 6.19 5.48 -28.27
C GLN A 8 5.03 4.69 -27.66
N LYS A 9 4.74 3.50 -28.22
CA LYS A 9 3.72 2.59 -27.67
C LYS A 9 4.04 2.14 -26.24
N ALA A 10 5.29 1.80 -25.96
CA ALA A 10 5.72 1.41 -24.62
C ALA A 10 5.54 2.54 -23.60
N ILE A 11 5.85 3.79 -23.95
CA ILE A 11 5.64 4.96 -23.08
C ILE A 11 4.16 5.10 -22.69
N LEU A 12 3.25 5.01 -23.67
CA LEU A 12 1.81 5.12 -23.41
C LEU A 12 1.30 3.99 -22.50
N SER A 13 1.78 2.77 -22.69
CA SER A 13 1.41 1.63 -21.84
C SER A 13 1.95 1.79 -20.41
N ASN A 14 3.21 2.22 -20.28
CA ASN A 14 3.85 2.47 -18.99
C ASN A 14 3.14 3.59 -18.21
N GLN A 15 2.71 4.66 -18.88
CA GLN A 15 1.93 5.73 -18.23
C GLN A 15 0.62 5.21 -17.63
N LYS A 16 -0.12 4.38 -18.36
CA LYS A 16 -1.36 3.75 -17.87
C LYS A 16 -1.10 2.82 -16.68
N ALA A 17 -0.04 2.02 -16.75
CA ALA A 17 0.36 1.14 -15.65
C ALA A 17 0.80 1.94 -14.41
N ASN A 18 1.58 3.02 -14.62
CA ASN A 18 2.05 3.89 -13.55
C ASN A 18 0.90 4.57 -12.81
N ALA A 19 -0.12 5.08 -13.53
CA ALA A 19 -1.29 5.69 -12.91
C ALA A 19 -2.08 4.71 -12.03
N ARG A 20 -2.26 3.45 -12.49
CA ARG A 20 -2.91 2.40 -11.69
C ARG A 20 -2.07 2.04 -10.46
N ASN A 21 -0.77 1.86 -10.65
CA ASN A 21 0.14 1.47 -9.58
C ASN A 21 0.33 2.58 -8.54
N SER A 22 0.32 3.84 -8.95
CA SER A 22 0.41 4.99 -8.02
C SER A 22 -0.82 5.07 -7.14
N ALA A 23 -2.03 4.88 -7.69
CA ALA A 23 -3.28 4.86 -6.93
C ALA A 23 -3.33 3.73 -5.89
N ILE A 24 -2.91 2.51 -6.25
CA ILE A 24 -2.85 1.38 -5.31
C ILE A 24 -1.78 1.61 -4.24
N LYS A 25 -0.61 2.15 -4.63
CA LYS A 25 0.44 2.48 -3.65
C LYS A 25 -0.01 3.58 -2.68
N SER A 26 -0.78 4.57 -3.14
CA SER A 26 -1.30 5.64 -2.29
C SER A 26 -2.42 5.15 -1.37
N SER A 27 -3.30 4.24 -1.81
CA SER A 27 -4.34 3.64 -0.96
C SER A 27 -3.70 2.90 0.22
N VAL A 28 -2.72 2.04 -0.05
CA VAL A 28 -1.98 1.29 0.98
C VAL A 28 -1.28 2.24 1.97
N LYS A 29 -0.58 3.28 1.47
CA LYS A 29 0.07 4.28 2.33
C LYS A 29 -0.95 4.99 3.24
N THR A 30 -2.10 5.34 2.69
CA THR A 30 -3.16 6.03 3.42
C THR A 30 -3.79 5.14 4.48
N ALA A 31 -4.06 3.86 4.16
CA ALA A 31 -4.61 2.90 5.11
C ALA A 31 -3.65 2.66 6.29
N ILE A 32 -2.36 2.47 6.00
CA ILE A 32 -1.33 2.34 7.04
C ILE A 32 -1.26 3.60 7.91
N LYS A 33 -1.28 4.80 7.30
CA LYS A 33 -1.24 6.07 8.07
C LYS A 33 -2.45 6.19 9.00
N LYS A 34 -3.65 5.86 8.51
CA LYS A 34 -4.88 5.89 9.33
C LYS A 34 -4.82 4.90 10.48
N ALA A 35 -4.33 3.69 10.26
CA ALA A 35 -4.16 2.68 11.31
C ALA A 35 -3.18 3.15 12.40
N LYS A 36 -2.04 3.75 12.02
CA LYS A 36 -1.07 4.30 12.98
C LYS A 36 -1.64 5.43 13.82
N LEU A 37 -2.31 6.41 13.19
CA LEU A 37 -2.93 7.52 13.90
C LEU A 37 -4.03 7.04 14.87
N ALA A 38 -4.79 6.02 14.50
CA ALA A 38 -5.81 5.43 15.37
C ALA A 38 -5.18 4.76 16.61
N ALA A 39 -4.05 4.05 16.42
CA ALA A 39 -3.31 3.43 17.51
C ALA A 39 -2.73 4.49 18.48
N GLU A 40 -2.16 5.57 17.96
CA GLU A 40 -1.66 6.68 18.78
C GLU A 40 -2.76 7.38 19.58
N SER A 41 -3.95 7.52 19.00
CA SER A 41 -5.11 8.16 19.65
C SER A 41 -5.95 7.22 20.53
N LYS A 42 -5.52 5.96 20.72
CA LYS A 42 -6.25 4.92 21.49
C LYS A 42 -7.73 4.81 21.12
N SER A 43 -8.03 4.95 19.83
CA SER A 43 -9.42 4.92 19.35
C SER A 43 -9.96 3.48 19.32
N ASP A 44 -11.24 3.29 19.67
CA ASP A 44 -11.95 2.01 19.52
C ASP A 44 -11.97 1.48 18.09
N LYS A 45 -11.74 2.36 17.09
CA LYS A 45 -11.70 2.02 15.67
C LYS A 45 -10.36 1.43 15.23
N THR A 46 -9.37 1.33 16.10
CA THR A 46 -8.01 0.88 15.77
C THR A 46 -8.03 -0.51 15.12
N ALA A 47 -8.71 -1.49 15.73
CA ALA A 47 -8.78 -2.85 15.20
C ALA A 47 -9.35 -2.91 13.78
N GLN A 48 -10.41 -2.15 13.50
CA GLN A 48 -11.04 -2.11 12.18
C GLN A 48 -10.13 -1.47 11.12
N LEU A 49 -9.40 -0.41 11.48
CA LEU A 49 -8.48 0.28 10.57
C LEU A 49 -7.25 -0.56 10.26
N VAL A 50 -6.77 -1.34 11.23
CA VAL A 50 -5.67 -2.29 11.07
C VAL A 50 -6.08 -3.43 10.13
N ALA A 51 -7.27 -4.02 10.33
CA ALA A 51 -7.79 -5.03 9.41
C ALA A 51 -7.94 -4.50 7.97
N LYS A 52 -8.42 -3.25 7.81
CA LYS A 52 -8.49 -2.59 6.50
C LYS A 52 -7.10 -2.37 5.89
N ALA A 53 -6.09 -2.02 6.69
CA ALA A 53 -4.73 -1.84 6.21
C ALA A 53 -4.12 -3.15 5.71
N HIS A 54 -4.31 -4.26 6.45
CA HIS A 54 -3.89 -5.59 6.02
C HIS A 54 -4.56 -6.02 4.73
N HIS A 55 -5.89 -5.86 4.63
CA HIS A 55 -6.63 -6.16 3.41
C HIS A 55 -6.14 -5.37 2.18
N GLU A 56 -5.86 -4.06 2.34
CA GLU A 56 -5.31 -3.25 1.23
C GLU A 56 -3.88 -3.70 0.83
N ILE A 57 -3.06 -4.13 1.80
CA ILE A 57 -1.72 -4.67 1.52
C ILE A 57 -1.84 -5.96 0.70
N ASP A 58 -2.69 -6.89 1.13
CA ASP A 58 -2.87 -8.19 0.44
C ASP A 58 -3.46 -8.00 -0.95
N LYS A 59 -4.39 -7.06 -1.12
CA LYS A 59 -4.94 -6.67 -2.42
C LYS A 59 -3.88 -6.07 -3.34
N ALA A 60 -2.92 -5.33 -2.80
CA ALA A 60 -1.80 -4.79 -3.58
C ALA A 60 -0.80 -5.89 -3.99
N VAL A 61 -0.63 -6.92 -3.15
CA VAL A 61 0.19 -8.11 -3.47
C VAL A 61 -0.49 -8.97 -4.53
N SER A 62 -1.78 -9.26 -4.40
CA SER A 62 -2.53 -10.07 -5.36
C SER A 62 -2.59 -9.42 -6.75
N LYS A 63 -2.63 -8.09 -6.82
CA LYS A 63 -2.55 -7.33 -8.07
C LYS A 63 -1.12 -7.18 -8.62
N GLY A 64 -0.11 -7.75 -7.97
CA GLY A 64 1.30 -7.68 -8.40
C GLY A 64 1.94 -6.28 -8.27
N VAL A 65 1.28 -5.33 -7.59
CA VAL A 65 1.81 -3.97 -7.39
C VAL A 65 2.88 -3.96 -6.30
N LEU A 66 2.75 -4.85 -5.32
CA LEU A 66 3.75 -5.13 -4.29
C LEU A 66 4.21 -6.59 -4.41
N HIS A 67 5.51 -6.81 -4.26
CA HIS A 67 6.04 -8.14 -4.06
C HIS A 67 5.59 -8.71 -2.71
N GLN A 68 5.43 -10.03 -2.60
CA GLN A 68 5.02 -10.72 -1.37
C GLN A 68 5.84 -10.30 -0.15
N ASN A 69 7.18 -10.35 -0.27
CA ASN A 69 8.09 -9.89 0.79
C ASN A 69 7.94 -8.41 1.19
N ASN A 70 7.52 -7.55 0.24
CA ASN A 70 7.25 -6.15 0.55
C ASN A 70 5.93 -6.00 1.31
N GLY A 71 4.89 -6.72 0.90
CA GLY A 71 3.63 -6.82 1.63
C GLY A 71 3.84 -7.31 3.06
N ALA A 72 4.49 -8.47 3.22
CA ALA A 72 4.80 -9.08 4.51
C ALA A 72 5.58 -8.13 5.45
N ARG A 73 6.62 -7.44 4.93
CA ARG A 73 7.35 -6.45 5.72
C ARG A 73 6.48 -5.28 6.18
N LYS A 74 5.52 -4.84 5.36
CA LYS A 74 4.63 -3.73 5.74
C LYS A 74 3.62 -4.15 6.80
N ALA A 75 3.05 -5.35 6.67
CA ALA A 75 2.16 -5.94 7.67
C ALA A 75 2.88 -6.08 9.01
N SER A 76 4.02 -6.78 9.03
CA SER A 76 4.83 -6.99 10.24
C SER A 76 5.23 -5.68 10.93
N ARG A 77 5.62 -4.64 10.17
CA ARG A 77 5.96 -3.33 10.73
C ARG A 77 4.75 -2.59 11.31
N LEU A 78 3.56 -2.79 10.76
CA LEU A 78 2.34 -2.20 11.30
C LEU A 78 2.00 -2.87 12.63
N ASP A 79 2.05 -4.20 12.68
CA ASP A 79 1.75 -4.96 13.89
C ASP A 79 2.75 -4.67 15.01
N ALA A 80 4.04 -4.62 14.70
CA ALA A 80 5.08 -4.24 15.67
C ALA A 80 4.88 -2.82 16.21
N PHE A 81 4.41 -1.88 15.38
CA PHE A 81 4.11 -0.52 15.83
C PHE A 81 2.93 -0.50 16.81
N ILE A 82 1.85 -1.21 16.50
CA ILE A 82 0.66 -1.29 17.36
C ILE A 82 0.98 -1.96 18.69
N ALA A 83 1.74 -3.06 18.66
CA ALA A 83 2.18 -3.74 19.87
C ALA A 83 3.02 -2.81 20.77
N LYS A 84 3.88 -1.98 20.17
CA LYS A 84 4.67 -0.99 20.91
C LYS A 84 3.80 0.12 21.50
N THR A 85 2.78 0.62 20.80
CA THR A 85 1.92 1.71 21.30
C THR A 85 0.98 1.28 22.43
N ASN A 86 0.74 -0.02 22.59
CA ASN A 86 -0.12 -0.56 23.64
C ASN A 86 0.62 -0.82 24.97
N ASN A 87 1.96 -0.74 24.97
CA ASN A 87 2.84 -0.96 26.11
C ASN A 87 3.36 0.39 26.63
#